data_AF-A0A2N2CPY6-F1
#
_entry.id   AF-A0A2N2CPY6-F1
#
_cell.length_a   1.000
_cell.length_b   1.000
_cell.length_c   1.000
_cell.angle_alpha   90.00
_cell.angle_beta   90.00
_cell.angle_gamma   90.00
#
_symmetry.space_group_name_H-M   'P 1'
#
loop_
_entity.id
_entity.type
_entity.pdbx_description
1 polymer ?
#
loop_
_entity_poly.entity_id
_entity_poly.type
_entity_poly.pdbx_seq_one_letter_code
_entity_poly.pdbx_strand_id
1 'polypeptide(L)'
;MIKLISAGEFWVQYKPFIIGFAVMVVLAFVLLQFLVYARRQAELELDRLFKSDAELYLERLEHNKRLSFVFRKPIMLLLKLDGYLKTGNDDAIRSLVKELDMMRLEPRDKVEYYQKRMSFFVSVGEADEAKASFEKLQTYLHSVKADEEDRYRTLLEEGQEIIRVYLDKDVSYMDKLKKKAENTEHPVMRGVMYFRLAKLAHFKGDAPQREKYLNTASKPLSGTDYEEIIKQALITPEILETK
;
A
#
# COMPACT_ATOMS: atom_id res chain seq x y z
N MET A 1 52.65 7.76 -38.17
CA MET A 1 53.70 7.57 -37.14
C MET A 1 53.06 7.88 -35.80
N ILE A 2 52.61 6.86 -35.06
CA ILE A 2 51.97 7.03 -33.75
C ILE A 2 53.09 7.18 -32.72
N LYS A 3 53.25 8.39 -32.15
CA LYS A 3 54.16 8.60 -31.02
C LYS A 3 53.61 7.84 -29.81
N LEU A 4 54.29 6.76 -29.41
CA LEU A 4 54.08 6.14 -28.10
C LEU A 4 54.55 7.13 -27.04
N ILE A 5 53.59 7.77 -26.37
CA ILE A 5 53.85 8.60 -25.19
C ILE A 5 54.41 7.66 -24.12
N SER A 6 55.59 7.97 -23.57
CA SER A 6 56.16 7.18 -22.48
C SER A 6 55.25 7.27 -21.25
N ALA A 7 55.16 6.20 -20.46
CA ALA A 7 54.28 6.18 -19.27
C ALA A 7 54.51 7.39 -18.34
N GLY A 8 55.76 7.87 -18.23
CA GLY A 8 56.10 9.04 -17.41
C GLY A 8 55.52 10.36 -17.92
N GLU A 9 55.53 10.60 -19.23
CA GLU A 9 54.98 11.83 -19.84
C GLU A 9 53.45 11.86 -19.75
N PHE A 10 52.80 10.70 -19.88
CA PHE A 10 51.36 10.56 -19.67
C PHE A 10 50.96 10.95 -18.23
N TRP A 11 51.67 10.45 -17.22
CA TRP A 11 51.37 10.78 -15.83
C TRP A 11 51.51 12.26 -15.54
N VAL A 12 52.55 12.94 -16.05
CA VAL A 12 52.74 14.38 -15.81
C VAL A 12 51.65 15.22 -16.48
N GLN A 13 51.24 14.87 -17.71
CA GLN A 13 50.24 15.62 -18.47
C GLN A 13 48.81 15.43 -17.93
N TYR A 14 48.46 14.21 -17.49
CA TYR A 14 47.08 13.86 -17.09
C TYR A 14 46.81 13.89 -15.59
N LYS A 15 47.84 13.97 -14.73
CA LYS A 15 47.69 14.04 -13.26
C LYS A 15 46.66 15.06 -12.76
N PRO A 16 46.59 16.33 -13.22
CA PRO A 16 45.57 17.26 -12.73
C PRO A 16 44.14 16.84 -13.11
N PHE A 17 43.95 16.25 -14.29
CA PHE A 17 42.66 15.73 -14.72
C PHE A 17 42.24 14.48 -13.93
N ILE A 18 43.18 13.58 -13.63
CA ILE A 18 42.92 12.39 -12.81
C ILE A 18 42.54 12.79 -11.38
N ILE A 19 43.26 13.76 -10.79
CA ILE A 19 42.94 14.28 -9.45
C ILE A 19 41.57 14.96 -9.46
N GLY A 20 41.28 15.81 -10.46
CA GLY A 20 39.98 16.47 -10.59
C GLY A 20 38.84 15.46 -10.73
N PHE A 21 39.01 14.43 -11.56
CA PHE A 21 38.04 13.35 -11.71
C PHE A 21 37.83 12.58 -10.39
N ALA A 22 38.92 12.22 -9.69
CA ALA A 22 38.82 11.54 -8.40
C ALA A 22 38.08 12.38 -7.35
N VAL A 23 38.34 13.68 -7.29
CA VAL A 23 37.61 14.61 -6.40
C VAL A 23 36.12 14.67 -6.77
N MET A 24 35.77 14.77 -8.05
CA MET A 24 34.37 14.75 -8.48
C MET A 24 33.66 13.44 -8.13
N VAL A 25 34.32 12.29 -8.29
CA VAL A 25 33.76 10.99 -7.91
C VAL A 25 33.52 10.92 -6.40
N VAL A 26 34.47 11.37 -5.58
CA VAL A 26 34.31 11.42 -4.12
C VAL A 26 33.17 12.35 -3.73
N LEU A 27 33.08 13.54 -4.31
CA LEU A 27 31.98 14.48 -4.04
C LEU A 27 30.63 13.92 -4.45
N ALA A 28 30.54 13.29 -5.63
CA ALA A 28 29.33 12.62 -6.09
C ALA A 28 28.92 11.49 -5.13
N PHE A 29 29.88 10.68 -4.67
CA PHE A 29 29.62 9.62 -3.70
C PHE A 29 29.12 10.18 -2.36
N VAL A 30 29.77 11.22 -1.82
CA VAL A 30 29.35 11.88 -0.58
C VAL A 30 27.93 12.46 -0.73
N LEU A 31 27.64 13.10 -1.87
CA LEU A 31 26.31 13.63 -2.15
C LEU A 31 25.25 12.52 -2.22
N LEU A 32 25.55 11.40 -2.87
CA LEU A 32 24.64 10.25 -2.92
C LEU A 32 24.38 9.67 -1.53
N GLN A 33 25.42 9.51 -0.70
CA GLN A 33 25.26 9.05 0.70
C GLN A 33 24.41 10.01 1.52
N PHE A 34 24.62 11.33 1.35
CA PHE A 34 23.81 12.34 2.00
C PHE A 34 22.35 12.26 1.59
N LEU A 35 22.05 12.10 0.29
CA LEU A 35 20.67 11.96 -0.20
C LEU A 35 19.98 10.70 0.36
N VAL A 36 20.70 9.57 0.41
CA VAL A 36 20.19 8.32 1.01
C VAL A 36 19.88 8.51 2.50
N TYR A 37 20.79 9.16 3.22
CA TYR A 37 20.59 9.47 4.64
C TYR A 37 19.40 10.40 4.86
N ALA A 38 19.31 11.50 4.09
CA ALA A 38 18.21 12.44 4.14
C ALA A 38 16.86 11.76 3.84
N ARG A 39 16.85 10.83 2.87
CA ARG A 39 15.67 10.01 2.57
C ARG A 39 15.23 9.20 3.74
N ARG A 40 16.16 8.45 4.35
CA ARG A 40 15.85 7.59 5.48
C ARG A 40 15.32 8.39 6.67
N GLN A 41 15.89 9.56 6.95
CA GLN A 41 15.39 10.43 8.02
C GLN A 41 13.98 10.93 7.72
N ALA A 42 13.72 11.37 6.49
CA ALA A 42 12.40 11.78 6.08
C ALA A 42 11.38 10.64 6.15
N GLU A 43 11.74 9.42 5.75
CA GLU A 43 10.87 8.22 5.86
C GLU A 43 10.53 7.91 7.33
N LEU A 44 11.52 7.99 8.23
CA LEU A 44 11.29 7.76 9.67
C LEU A 44 10.40 8.84 10.31
N GLU A 45 10.63 10.10 9.95
CA GLU A 45 9.80 11.20 10.43
C GLU A 45 8.37 11.07 9.92
N LEU A 46 8.20 10.78 8.62
CA LEU A 46 6.90 10.58 8.00
C LEU A 46 6.18 9.35 8.56
N ASP A 47 6.85 8.23 8.80
CA ASP A 47 6.25 7.04 9.44
C ASP A 47 5.80 7.33 10.88
N ARG A 48 6.61 8.11 11.63
CA ARG A 48 6.23 8.54 12.97
C ARG A 48 4.98 9.42 12.94
N LEU A 49 4.97 10.45 12.08
CA LEU A 49 3.83 11.35 11.91
C LEU A 49 2.59 10.58 11.45
N PHE A 50 2.73 9.70 10.46
CA PHE A 50 1.62 8.88 9.97
C PHE A 50 0.93 8.09 11.09
N LYS A 51 1.69 7.62 12.10
CA LYS A 51 1.16 6.88 13.25
C LYS A 51 0.54 7.79 14.31
N SER A 52 1.12 8.96 14.57
CA SER A 52 0.69 9.84 15.66
C SER A 52 -0.33 10.90 15.25
N ASP A 53 -0.15 11.52 14.09
CA ASP A 53 -0.88 12.70 13.62
C ASP A 53 -0.92 12.73 12.08
N ALA A 54 -2.03 12.25 11.53
CA ALA A 54 -2.22 12.14 10.08
C ALA A 54 -2.42 13.50 9.40
N GLU A 55 -2.90 14.52 10.12
CA GLU A 55 -3.07 15.87 9.58
C GLU A 55 -1.71 16.56 9.44
N LEU A 56 -0.88 16.50 10.49
CA LEU A 56 0.49 17.04 10.43
C LEU A 56 1.36 16.30 9.41
N TYR A 57 1.13 14.99 9.23
CA TYR A 57 1.74 14.21 8.14
C TYR A 57 1.42 14.80 6.76
N LEU A 58 0.15 15.09 6.48
CA LEU A 58 -0.29 15.69 5.21
C LEU A 58 0.25 17.11 5.04
N GLU A 59 0.17 17.95 6.08
CA GLU A 59 0.74 19.30 6.08
C GLU A 59 2.23 19.26 5.68
N ARG A 60 2.97 18.29 6.24
CA ARG A 60 4.39 18.13 5.93
C ARG A 60 4.61 17.72 4.48
N LEU A 61 3.81 16.81 3.93
CA LEU A 61 3.89 16.40 2.52
C LEU A 61 3.52 17.52 1.54
N GLU A 62 2.67 18.46 1.94
CA GLU A 62 2.23 19.58 1.10
C GLU A 62 3.21 20.75 1.11
N HIS A 63 3.76 21.09 2.27
CA HIS A 63 4.51 22.34 2.44
C HIS A 63 6.04 22.14 2.51
N ASN A 64 6.53 20.93 2.79
CA ASN A 64 7.97 20.70 2.89
C ASN A 64 8.62 20.41 1.52
N LYS A 65 9.10 21.47 0.86
CA LYS A 65 9.86 21.39 -0.40
C LYS A 65 11.12 20.52 -0.31
N ARG A 66 11.64 20.21 0.90
CA ARG A 66 12.80 19.32 1.04
C ARG A 66 12.48 17.90 0.60
N LEU A 67 11.23 17.46 0.77
CA LEU A 67 10.80 16.12 0.40
C LEU A 67 10.85 15.90 -1.11
N SER A 68 10.57 16.93 -1.93
CA SER A 68 10.66 16.80 -3.38
C SER A 68 12.09 16.64 -3.92
N PHE A 69 13.12 16.96 -3.14
CA PHE A 69 14.51 16.68 -3.53
C PHE A 69 14.89 15.21 -3.33
N VAL A 70 14.14 14.50 -2.48
CA VAL A 70 14.52 13.18 -1.97
C VAL A 70 13.56 12.09 -2.44
N PHE A 71 12.29 12.46 -2.66
CA PHE A 71 11.26 11.60 -3.21
C PHE A 71 10.85 12.07 -4.60
N ARG A 72 10.61 11.09 -5.47
CA ARG A 72 10.03 11.34 -6.79
C ARG A 72 8.56 11.72 -6.65
N LYS A 73 8.04 12.48 -7.62
CA LYS A 73 6.64 12.91 -7.64
C LYS A 73 5.63 11.76 -7.43
N PRO A 74 5.74 10.59 -8.10
CA PRO A 74 4.79 9.50 -7.87
C PRO A 74 4.78 8.99 -6.43
N ILE A 75 5.95 8.89 -5.80
CA ILE A 75 6.07 8.46 -4.40
C ILE A 75 5.41 9.50 -3.48
N MET A 76 5.65 10.79 -3.72
CA MET A 76 4.99 11.85 -2.96
C MET A 76 3.46 11.77 -3.06
N LEU A 77 2.92 11.47 -4.24
CA LEU A 77 1.47 11.30 -4.42
C LEU A 77 0.95 10.04 -3.73
N LEU A 78 1.69 8.93 -3.76
CA LEU A 78 1.32 7.71 -3.02
C LEU A 78 1.34 7.90 -1.50
N LEU A 79 2.31 8.68 -0.99
CA LEU A 79 2.35 9.06 0.43
C LEU A 79 1.16 9.94 0.81
N LYS A 80 0.82 10.93 -0.03
CA LYS A 80 -0.39 11.75 0.19
C LYS A 80 -1.66 10.90 0.14
N LEU A 81 -1.71 9.93 -0.77
CA LEU A 81 -2.81 8.98 -0.86
C LEU A 81 -2.98 8.22 0.46
N ASP A 82 -1.89 7.75 1.08
CA ASP A 82 -1.95 7.12 2.41
C ASP A 82 -2.51 8.05 3.49
N GLY A 83 -2.04 9.30 3.52
CA GLY A 83 -2.52 10.29 4.47
C GLY A 83 -4.01 10.58 4.31
N TYR A 84 -4.49 10.74 3.07
CA TYR A 84 -5.92 10.97 2.84
C TYR A 84 -6.77 9.73 3.07
N LEU A 85 -6.27 8.53 2.76
CA LEU A 85 -6.95 7.27 3.12
C LEU A 85 -7.14 7.14 4.63
N LYS A 86 -6.14 7.58 5.41
CA LYS A 86 -6.22 7.57 6.87
C LYS A 86 -7.16 8.62 7.45
N THR A 87 -7.26 9.79 6.81
CA THR A 87 -8.12 10.89 7.27
C THR A 87 -9.53 10.85 6.69
N GLY A 88 -9.78 10.01 5.68
CA GLY A 88 -11.10 9.86 5.05
C GLY A 88 -11.49 11.01 4.12
N ASN A 89 -10.52 11.70 3.52
CA ASN A 89 -10.79 12.79 2.57
C ASN A 89 -10.99 12.24 1.15
N ASP A 90 -12.21 11.77 0.87
CA ASP A 90 -12.57 11.10 -0.39
C ASP A 90 -12.34 11.96 -1.64
N ASP A 91 -12.58 13.27 -1.57
CA ASP A 91 -12.38 14.18 -2.71
C ASP A 91 -10.90 14.33 -3.08
N ALA A 92 -10.04 14.44 -2.06
CA ALA A 92 -8.59 14.49 -2.25
C ALA A 92 -8.08 13.15 -2.79
N ILE A 93 -8.59 12.02 -2.29
CA ILE A 93 -8.25 10.68 -2.79
C ILE A 93 -8.61 10.55 -4.27
N ARG A 94 -9.84 10.92 -4.68
CA ARG A 94 -10.28 10.87 -6.08
C ARG A 94 -9.43 11.74 -6.99
N SER A 95 -9.03 12.90 -6.52
CA SER A 95 -8.15 13.81 -7.26
C SER A 95 -6.76 13.19 -7.48
N LEU A 96 -6.19 12.58 -6.44
CA LEU A 96 -4.92 11.86 -6.54
C LEU A 96 -5.00 10.62 -7.43
N VAL A 97 -6.09 9.85 -7.36
CA VAL A 97 -6.32 8.69 -8.22
C VAL A 97 -6.31 9.11 -9.70
N LYS A 98 -7.01 10.20 -10.05
CA LYS A 98 -6.98 10.74 -11.43
C LYS A 98 -5.57 11.12 -11.86
N GLU A 99 -4.80 11.76 -11.00
CA GLU A 99 -3.42 12.13 -11.31
C GLU A 99 -2.52 10.89 -11.47
N LEU A 100 -2.62 9.91 -10.58
CA LEU A 100 -1.84 8.67 -10.60
C LEU A 100 -2.20 7.78 -11.79
N ASP A 101 -3.47 7.73 -12.21
CA ASP A 101 -3.92 7.00 -13.40
C ASP A 101 -3.26 7.52 -14.70
N MET A 102 -2.86 8.79 -14.74
CA MET A 102 -2.16 9.38 -15.88
C MET A 102 -0.63 9.21 -15.82
N MET A 103 -0.08 8.68 -14.72
CA MET A 103 1.36 8.59 -14.51
C MET A 103 1.94 7.22 -14.88
N ARG A 104 3.16 7.24 -15.42
CA ARG A 104 3.98 6.03 -15.53
C ARG A 104 4.63 5.71 -14.19
N LEU A 105 3.97 4.86 -13.42
CA LEU A 105 4.48 4.34 -12.15
C LEU A 105 5.54 3.24 -12.35
N GLU A 106 6.46 3.12 -11.39
CA GLU A 106 7.38 1.99 -11.36
C GLU A 106 6.69 0.68 -10.97
N PRO A 107 7.27 -0.49 -11.31
CA PRO A 107 6.67 -1.79 -11.03
C PRO A 107 6.11 -1.98 -9.62
N ARG A 108 6.90 -1.63 -8.61
CA ARG A 108 6.50 -1.74 -7.20
C ARG A 108 5.37 -0.76 -6.86
N ASP A 109 5.54 0.50 -7.27
CA ASP A 109 4.59 1.58 -7.04
C ASP A 109 3.23 1.29 -7.70
N LYS A 110 3.21 0.59 -8.85
CA LYS A 110 1.98 0.15 -9.53
C LYS A 110 1.17 -0.84 -8.70
N VAL A 111 1.82 -1.86 -8.13
CA VAL A 111 1.14 -2.87 -7.30
C VAL A 111 0.51 -2.19 -6.10
N GLU A 112 1.30 -1.38 -5.39
CA GLU A 112 0.86 -0.63 -4.22
C GLU A 112 -0.30 0.32 -4.55
N TYR A 113 -0.19 1.06 -5.66
CA TYR A 113 -1.24 1.95 -6.14
C TYR A 113 -2.56 1.23 -6.39
N TYR A 114 -2.55 0.15 -7.18
CA TYR A 114 -3.79 -0.55 -7.53
C TYR A 114 -4.45 -1.22 -6.31
N GLN A 115 -3.66 -1.71 -5.35
CA GLN A 115 -4.20 -2.19 -4.07
C GLN A 115 -4.89 -1.08 -3.28
N LYS A 116 -4.26 0.09 -3.13
CA LYS A 116 -4.84 1.24 -2.42
C LYS A 116 -6.09 1.76 -3.12
N ARG A 117 -6.05 1.90 -4.45
CA ARG A 117 -7.18 2.30 -5.29
C ARG A 117 -8.36 1.33 -5.11
N MET A 118 -8.11 0.02 -5.18
CA MET A 118 -9.12 -1.00 -4.93
C MET A 118 -9.71 -0.86 -3.52
N SER A 119 -8.85 -0.78 -2.49
CA SER A 119 -9.27 -0.66 -1.09
C SER A 119 -10.17 0.56 -0.85
N PHE A 120 -9.82 1.70 -1.44
CA PHE A 120 -10.62 2.93 -1.39
C PHE A 120 -12.01 2.74 -2.01
N PHE A 121 -12.06 2.26 -3.25
CA PHE A 121 -13.33 2.10 -3.95
C PHE A 121 -14.22 1.02 -3.31
N VAL A 122 -13.62 0.00 -2.67
CA VAL A 122 -14.35 -0.92 -1.80
C VAL A 122 -14.96 -0.18 -0.61
N SER A 123 -14.19 0.67 0.09
CA SER A 123 -14.68 1.35 1.30
C SER A 123 -15.79 2.37 1.04
N VAL A 124 -15.85 2.95 -0.17
CA VAL A 124 -16.92 3.88 -0.57
C VAL A 124 -18.05 3.19 -1.35
N GLY A 125 -17.99 1.88 -1.54
CA GLY A 125 -19.03 1.09 -2.21
C GLY A 125 -19.09 1.22 -3.74
N GLU A 126 -18.05 1.79 -4.38
CA GLU A 126 -17.98 1.95 -5.83
C GLU A 126 -17.43 0.68 -6.50
N ALA A 127 -18.32 -0.29 -6.70
CA ALA A 127 -17.95 -1.64 -7.13
C ALA A 127 -17.22 -1.69 -8.47
N ASP A 128 -17.64 -0.90 -9.46
CA ASP A 128 -17.04 -0.91 -10.79
C ASP A 128 -15.58 -0.44 -10.75
N GLU A 129 -15.30 0.64 -10.03
CA GLU A 129 -13.94 1.18 -9.88
C GLU A 129 -13.03 0.26 -9.05
N ALA A 130 -13.57 -0.38 -8.02
CA ALA A 130 -12.85 -1.38 -7.25
C ALA A 130 -12.47 -2.59 -8.10
N LYS A 131 -13.42 -3.14 -8.87
CA LYS A 131 -13.19 -4.28 -9.78
C LYS A 131 -12.22 -3.92 -10.89
N ALA A 132 -12.35 -2.74 -11.50
CA ALA A 132 -11.42 -2.25 -12.50
C ALA A 132 -9.99 -2.09 -11.93
N SER A 133 -9.86 -1.63 -10.68
CA SER A 133 -8.55 -1.56 -9.99
C SER A 133 -7.91 -2.93 -9.82
N PHE A 134 -8.71 -3.92 -9.43
CA PHE A 134 -8.26 -5.29 -9.23
C PHE A 134 -7.89 -5.97 -10.56
N GLU A 135 -8.68 -5.76 -11.61
CA GLU A 135 -8.38 -6.27 -12.95
C GLU A 135 -7.07 -5.67 -13.50
N LYS A 136 -6.85 -4.36 -13.31
CA LYS A 136 -5.58 -3.71 -13.68
C LYS A 136 -4.39 -4.32 -12.93
N LEU A 137 -4.57 -4.65 -11.65
CA LEU A 137 -3.55 -5.31 -10.84
C LEU A 137 -3.24 -6.73 -11.34
N GLN A 138 -4.26 -7.54 -11.57
CA GLN A 138 -4.14 -8.90 -12.13
C GLN A 138 -3.46 -8.87 -13.50
N THR A 139 -3.97 -8.05 -14.42
CA THR A 139 -3.42 -7.89 -15.76
C THR A 139 -1.96 -7.47 -15.71
N TYR A 140 -1.62 -6.54 -14.82
CA TYR A 140 -0.24 -6.10 -14.65
C TYR A 140 0.67 -7.23 -14.18
N LEU A 141 0.30 -7.92 -13.09
CA LEU A 141 1.10 -9.02 -12.54
C LEU A 141 1.27 -10.17 -13.53
N HIS A 142 0.21 -10.51 -14.27
CA HIS A 142 0.26 -11.49 -15.34
C HIS A 142 1.22 -11.07 -16.47
N SER A 143 1.15 -9.80 -16.90
CA SER A 143 2.01 -9.28 -17.98
C SER A 143 3.51 -9.34 -17.62
N VAL A 144 3.85 -9.25 -16.34
CA VAL A 144 5.23 -9.36 -15.84
C VAL A 144 5.56 -10.76 -15.32
N LYS A 145 4.66 -11.73 -15.48
CA LYS A 145 4.79 -13.13 -15.02
C LYS A 145 5.10 -13.27 -13.53
N ALA A 146 4.55 -12.37 -12.72
CA ALA A 146 4.73 -12.37 -11.27
C ALA A 146 3.51 -12.94 -10.53
N ASP A 147 2.40 -13.19 -11.22
CA ASP A 147 1.16 -13.73 -10.67
C ASP A 147 1.29 -15.15 -10.09
N GLU A 148 2.30 -15.92 -10.52
CA GLU A 148 2.62 -17.24 -9.96
C GLU A 148 3.50 -17.19 -8.70
N GLU A 149 4.14 -16.05 -8.40
CA GLU A 149 4.93 -15.93 -7.18
C GLU A 149 4.01 -15.92 -5.96
N ASP A 150 4.35 -16.72 -4.93
CA ASP A 150 3.49 -16.94 -3.75
C ASP A 150 2.98 -15.64 -3.11
N ARG A 151 3.83 -14.62 -3.02
CA ARG A 151 3.46 -13.30 -2.47
C ARG A 151 2.35 -12.64 -3.29
N TYR A 152 2.47 -12.61 -4.61
CA TYR A 152 1.49 -11.95 -5.48
C TYR A 152 0.24 -12.81 -5.67
N ARG A 153 0.36 -14.13 -5.68
CA ARG A 153 -0.80 -15.03 -5.65
C ARG A 153 -1.65 -14.80 -4.39
N THR A 154 -1.01 -14.74 -3.23
CA THR A 154 -1.69 -14.45 -1.95
C THR A 154 -2.40 -13.09 -1.99
N LEU A 155 -1.71 -12.07 -2.51
CA LEU A 155 -2.26 -10.73 -2.69
C LEU A 155 -3.49 -10.70 -3.60
N LEU A 156 -3.47 -11.47 -4.70
CA LEU A 156 -4.61 -11.59 -5.61
C LEU A 156 -5.78 -12.35 -4.97
N GLU A 157 -5.50 -13.41 -4.22
CA GLU A 157 -6.51 -14.14 -3.46
C GLU A 157 -7.19 -13.26 -2.40
N GLU A 158 -6.41 -12.43 -1.70
CA GLU A 158 -6.93 -11.47 -0.72
C GLU A 158 -7.79 -10.40 -1.37
N GLY A 159 -7.36 -9.83 -2.51
CA GLY A 159 -8.16 -8.86 -3.26
C GLY A 159 -9.48 -9.43 -3.75
N GLN A 160 -9.45 -10.66 -4.29
CA GLN A 160 -10.65 -11.36 -4.73
C GLN A 160 -11.61 -11.67 -3.57
N GLU A 161 -11.06 -12.04 -2.41
CA GLU A 161 -11.83 -12.27 -1.19
C GLU A 161 -12.52 -10.98 -0.70
N ILE A 162 -11.82 -9.84 -0.74
CA ILE A 162 -12.40 -8.53 -0.41
C ILE A 162 -13.57 -8.21 -1.35
N ILE A 163 -13.40 -8.38 -2.67
CA ILE A 163 -14.48 -8.12 -3.64
C ILE A 163 -15.70 -9.02 -3.35
N ARG A 164 -15.48 -10.32 -3.15
CA ARG A 164 -16.56 -11.28 -2.87
C ARG A 164 -17.35 -10.93 -1.61
N VAL A 165 -16.65 -10.51 -0.55
CA VAL A 165 -17.29 -10.24 0.75
C VAL A 165 -17.96 -8.87 0.77
N TYR A 166 -17.25 -7.82 0.36
CA TYR A 166 -17.67 -6.44 0.60
C TYR A 166 -18.53 -5.86 -0.54
N LEU A 167 -18.32 -6.32 -1.78
CA LEU A 167 -19.03 -5.79 -2.95
C LEU A 167 -20.08 -6.76 -3.48
N ASP A 168 -19.67 -8.00 -3.79
CA ASP A 168 -20.57 -8.99 -4.38
C ASP A 168 -21.52 -9.61 -3.34
N LYS A 169 -21.18 -9.49 -2.05
CA LYS A 169 -21.92 -10.07 -0.93
C LYS A 169 -22.17 -11.58 -1.15
N ASP A 170 -21.15 -12.27 -1.67
CA ASP A 170 -21.21 -13.67 -2.12
C ASP A 170 -21.31 -14.64 -0.94
N VAL A 171 -22.54 -14.90 -0.50
CA VAL A 171 -22.83 -15.85 0.59
C VAL A 171 -22.40 -17.30 0.26
N SER A 172 -22.20 -17.64 -1.02
CA SER A 172 -21.71 -18.97 -1.41
C SER A 172 -20.23 -19.18 -1.06
N TYR A 173 -19.48 -18.09 -0.84
CA TYR A 173 -18.06 -18.13 -0.47
C TYR A 173 -17.81 -18.51 0.99
N MET A 174 -18.84 -18.51 1.84
CA MET A 174 -18.71 -18.71 3.30
C MET A 174 -17.96 -19.99 3.67
N ASP A 175 -18.25 -21.12 3.02
CA ASP A 175 -17.60 -22.40 3.36
C ASP A 175 -16.10 -22.40 3.05
N LYS A 176 -15.70 -21.80 1.93
CA LYS A 176 -14.29 -21.65 1.56
C LYS A 176 -13.57 -20.73 2.54
N LEU A 177 -14.18 -19.59 2.88
CA LEU A 177 -13.62 -18.64 3.84
C LEU A 177 -13.49 -19.25 5.24
N LYS A 178 -14.49 -20.03 5.68
CA LYS A 178 -14.46 -20.71 6.98
C LYS A 178 -13.30 -21.70 7.08
N LYS A 179 -13.12 -22.57 6.07
CA LYS A 179 -11.98 -23.49 6.01
C LYS A 179 -10.64 -22.75 6.03
N LYS A 180 -10.54 -21.64 5.30
CA LYS A 180 -9.34 -20.78 5.30
C LYS A 180 -9.06 -20.20 6.68
N ALA A 181 -10.09 -19.70 7.38
CA ALA A 181 -9.99 -19.17 8.74
C ALA A 181 -9.53 -20.24 9.74
N GLU A 182 -10.08 -21.45 9.66
CA GLU A 182 -9.72 -22.58 10.52
C GLU A 182 -8.26 -23.00 10.34
N ASN A 183 -7.71 -22.90 9.13
CA ASN A 183 -6.32 -23.22 8.81
C ASN A 183 -5.33 -22.04 8.99
N THR A 184 -5.81 -20.86 9.40
CA THR A 184 -4.95 -19.68 9.58
C THR A 184 -4.38 -19.65 11.01
N GLU A 185 -3.05 -19.71 11.12
CA GLU A 185 -2.36 -19.67 12.40
C GLU A 185 -2.36 -18.27 13.03
N HIS A 186 -2.09 -17.23 12.22
CA HIS A 186 -1.96 -15.86 12.71
C HIS A 186 -3.28 -15.35 13.32
N PRO A 187 -3.35 -15.05 14.63
CA PRO A 187 -4.62 -14.74 15.30
C PRO A 187 -5.40 -13.59 14.69
N VAL A 188 -4.71 -12.48 14.37
CA VAL A 188 -5.35 -11.29 13.77
C VAL A 188 -5.94 -11.60 12.39
N MET A 189 -5.18 -12.24 11.49
CA MET A 189 -5.66 -12.63 10.16
C MET A 189 -6.87 -13.56 10.25
N ARG A 190 -6.81 -14.54 11.15
CA ARG A 190 -7.96 -15.42 11.44
C ARG A 190 -9.16 -14.61 11.95
N GLY A 191 -8.94 -13.65 12.84
CA GLY A 191 -9.97 -12.71 13.32
C GLY A 191 -10.63 -11.94 12.17
N VAL A 192 -9.85 -11.39 11.24
CA VAL A 192 -10.36 -10.68 10.06
C VAL A 192 -11.22 -11.60 9.20
N MET A 193 -10.82 -12.85 8.99
CA MET A 193 -11.63 -13.82 8.23
C MET A 193 -12.96 -14.14 8.94
N TYR A 194 -12.97 -14.26 10.28
CA TYR A 194 -14.21 -14.41 11.04
C TYR A 194 -15.10 -13.17 10.98
N PHE A 195 -14.51 -11.97 11.00
CA PHE A 195 -15.28 -10.73 10.77
C PHE A 195 -15.93 -10.72 9.38
N ARG A 196 -15.20 -11.12 8.33
CA ARG A 196 -15.73 -11.26 6.97
C ARG A 196 -16.85 -12.31 6.89
N LEU A 197 -16.73 -13.42 7.61
CA LEU A 197 -17.81 -14.41 7.75
C LEU A 197 -19.04 -13.83 8.45
N ALA A 198 -18.87 -12.96 9.44
CA ALA A 198 -19.98 -12.26 10.07
C ALA A 198 -20.73 -11.35 9.08
N LYS A 199 -20.01 -10.62 8.21
CA LYS A 199 -20.63 -9.83 7.13
C LYS A 199 -21.43 -10.71 6.17
N LEU A 200 -20.88 -11.83 5.72
CA LEU A 200 -21.61 -12.76 4.84
C LEU A 200 -22.83 -13.38 5.54
N ALA A 201 -22.72 -13.73 6.82
CA ALA A 201 -23.85 -14.23 7.61
C ALA A 201 -24.94 -13.15 7.76
N HIS A 202 -24.56 -11.88 7.93
CA HIS A 202 -25.50 -10.76 7.91
C HIS A 202 -26.24 -10.66 6.56
N PHE A 203 -25.53 -10.69 5.43
CA PHE A 203 -26.17 -10.67 4.10
C PHE A 203 -27.04 -11.89 3.81
N LYS A 204 -26.75 -13.03 4.43
CA LYS A 204 -27.57 -14.24 4.38
C LYS A 204 -28.84 -14.14 5.25
N GLY A 205 -28.93 -13.15 6.14
CA GLY A 205 -30.00 -13.05 7.15
C GLY A 205 -29.83 -14.01 8.34
N ASP A 206 -28.65 -14.60 8.52
CA ASP A 206 -28.36 -15.59 9.58
C ASP A 206 -27.81 -14.89 10.84
N ALA A 207 -28.72 -14.33 11.64
CA ALA A 207 -28.37 -13.58 12.85
C ALA A 207 -27.59 -14.40 13.89
N PRO A 208 -27.97 -15.65 14.23
CA PRO A 208 -27.20 -16.46 15.18
C PRO A 208 -25.75 -16.70 14.72
N GLN A 209 -25.56 -16.99 13.43
CA GLN A 209 -24.24 -17.26 12.89
C GLN A 209 -23.39 -15.99 12.77
N ARG A 210 -24.01 -14.85 12.43
CA ARG A 210 -23.37 -13.53 12.48
C ARG A 210 -22.82 -13.23 13.86
N GLU A 211 -23.64 -13.35 14.90
CA GLU A 211 -23.24 -13.07 16.28
C GLU A 211 -22.11 -13.99 16.74
N LYS A 212 -22.21 -15.29 16.43
CA LYS A 212 -21.14 -16.27 16.71
C LYS A 212 -19.82 -15.85 16.08
N TYR A 213 -19.84 -15.40 14.82
CA TYR A 213 -18.63 -14.97 14.11
C TYR A 213 -18.07 -13.67 14.67
N LEU A 214 -18.90 -12.67 14.99
CA LEU A 214 -18.48 -11.43 15.66
C LEU A 214 -17.79 -11.72 17.00
N ASN A 215 -18.39 -12.59 17.81
CA ASN A 215 -17.82 -13.02 19.08
C ASN A 215 -16.51 -13.80 18.92
N THR A 216 -16.38 -14.58 17.85
CA THR A 216 -15.11 -15.28 17.54
C THR A 216 -14.02 -14.31 17.10
N ALA A 217 -14.39 -13.25 16.38
CA ALA A 217 -13.47 -12.24 15.88
C ALA A 217 -13.04 -11.21 16.95
N SER A 218 -13.84 -11.00 17.99
CA SER A 218 -13.64 -9.92 18.98
C SER A 218 -12.29 -9.98 19.70
N LYS A 219 -11.93 -11.13 20.28
CA LYS A 219 -10.68 -11.28 21.05
C LYS A 219 -9.43 -11.12 20.17
N PRO A 220 -9.31 -11.78 19.00
CA PRO A 220 -8.14 -11.60 18.15
C PRO A 220 -8.00 -10.20 17.53
N LEU A 221 -9.08 -9.41 17.48
CA LEU A 221 -9.10 -8.08 16.87
C LEU A 221 -9.15 -6.94 17.90
N SER A 222 -8.98 -7.25 19.19
CA SER A 222 -8.85 -6.22 20.21
C SER A 222 -7.61 -5.34 19.96
N GLY A 223 -7.79 -4.03 20.09
CA GLY A 223 -6.80 -3.00 19.82
C GLY A 223 -6.60 -2.68 18.34
N THR A 224 -7.47 -3.19 17.46
CA THR A 224 -7.46 -2.88 16.02
C THR A 224 -8.65 -2.00 15.62
N ASP A 225 -8.63 -1.45 14.40
CA ASP A 225 -9.74 -0.66 13.85
C ASP A 225 -11.07 -1.44 13.78
N TYR A 226 -11.02 -2.78 13.82
CA TYR A 226 -12.21 -3.63 13.84
C TYR A 226 -12.90 -3.71 15.21
N GLU A 227 -12.22 -3.37 16.31
CA GLU A 227 -12.77 -3.56 17.65
C GLU A 227 -14.08 -2.78 17.82
N GLU A 228 -14.07 -1.49 17.46
CA GLU A 228 -15.24 -0.63 17.58
C GLU A 228 -16.34 -1.02 16.59
N ILE A 229 -15.96 -1.45 15.38
CA ILE A 229 -16.93 -1.95 14.38
C ILE A 229 -17.64 -3.20 14.91
N ILE A 230 -16.91 -4.13 15.53
CA ILE A 230 -17.49 -5.37 16.09
C ILE A 230 -18.43 -5.05 17.25
N LYS A 231 -18.02 -4.16 18.18
CA LYS A 231 -18.87 -3.73 19.29
C LYS A 231 -20.17 -3.10 18.79
N GLN A 232 -20.08 -2.23 17.78
CA GLN A 232 -21.24 -1.60 17.17
C GLN A 232 -22.10 -2.62 16.42
N ALA A 233 -21.51 -3.56 15.66
CA ALA A 233 -22.25 -4.56 14.89
C ALA A 233 -23.03 -5.57 15.75
N LEU A 234 -22.61 -5.78 17.01
CA LEU A 234 -23.35 -6.58 17.98
C LEU A 234 -24.63 -5.88 18.48
N ILE A 235 -24.68 -4.54 18.41
CA ILE A 235 -25.82 -3.73 18.84
C ILE A 235 -26.69 -3.34 17.63
N THR A 236 -26.05 -2.86 16.57
CA THR A 236 -26.63 -2.32 15.34
C THR A 236 -26.02 -3.05 14.13
N PRO A 237 -26.60 -4.19 13.71
CA PRO A 237 -26.03 -5.04 12.67
C PRO A 237 -25.86 -4.37 11.30
N GLU A 238 -26.63 -3.31 11.02
CA GLU A 238 -26.65 -2.57 9.75
C GLU A 238 -25.29 -1.92 9.43
N ILE A 239 -24.44 -1.70 10.45
CA ILE A 239 -23.08 -1.19 10.22
C ILE A 239 -22.25 -2.12 9.33
N LEU A 240 -22.55 -3.44 9.33
CA LEU A 240 -21.87 -4.42 8.49
C LEU A 240 -22.13 -4.23 7.00
N GLU A 241 -23.15 -3.45 6.62
CA GLU A 241 -23.37 -3.08 5.22
C GLU A 241 -22.39 -2.02 4.72
N THR A 242 -21.80 -1.23 5.62
CA THR A 242 -20.99 -0.04 5.29
C THR A 242 -19.54 -0.13 5.75
N LYS A 243 -19.24 -0.88 6.81
CA LYS A 243 -17.91 -1.05 7.42
C LYS A 243 -17.53 -2.53 7.41
#